data_AF-A0A961NS37-F1
#
_entry.id   AF-A0A961NS37-F1
#
_cell.length_a   1.000
_cell.length_b   1.000
_cell.length_c   1.000
_cell.angle_alpha   90.00
_cell.angle_beta   90.00
_cell.angle_gamma   90.00
#
_symmetry.space_group_name_H-M   'P 1'
#
loop_
_entity.id
_entity.type
_entity.pdbx_description
1 polymer ?
#
loop_
_entity_poly.entity_id
_entity_poly.type
_entity_poly.pdbx_seq_one_letter_code
_entity_poly.pdbx_strand_id
1 'polypeptide(L)'
;MDTYRDLFQGHNLSGFATPQATRSFFETDAASDQNRLHRMAGKTGLTVSRIGFGTYRLRRGSREHFDALREALLSGVNVIDTAAHYGDGQSEFVVGRVLKELVDAKRVEREQIVLISKLGYLQGEALREYRNGDISYSNVVEHSRTRAHCLSPDFLEAQFERTLRRLGVECLDVLLLSNPELLQSPEDEQSIAAKLEPAFAFLEELRRQGRITAYGISSNALTRPASDSSALSLSEDIVPIAQNMGVVEFPANLVENDFRFSRLNAGGNLSEYILSRELWSLSNRPFYASHHDLGLVRLTRLVDPPPDDGLSQMAEFNRLLNALEEVESRVIDAFADRRFRFDERAPAPSGIIRRYQESFLTVEAFHRFLPGMVAAEFQKTTNQLLVLARNERQHYTLEALALRANGAISAWEDYIAVKHHRRMELVESRLARAAPSLADVPLAGQALLFLLGGKVPDTVLVGMRRVAYVRQLTGILAHELPPPGELLPMATACEDAIDEALQASGVQGTSAETGPASFVPEV
;
A
#
# COMPACT_ATOMS: atom_id res chain seq x y z
N MET A 1 -15.58 -4.06 -26.87
CA MET A 1 -14.61 -2.95 -27.05
C MET A 1 -13.60 -3.09 -25.93
N ASP A 2 -12.31 -3.01 -26.20
CA ASP A 2 -11.31 -3.07 -25.12
C ASP A 2 -11.47 -1.85 -24.20
N THR A 3 -12.00 -2.08 -23.00
CA THR A 3 -12.38 -1.04 -22.04
C THR A 3 -11.17 -0.30 -21.49
N TYR A 4 -9.97 -0.88 -21.61
CA TYR A 4 -8.70 -0.26 -21.19
C TYR A 4 -8.01 0.52 -22.30
N ARG A 5 -8.63 0.63 -23.49
CA ARG A 5 -8.01 1.28 -24.66
C ARG A 5 -7.64 2.74 -24.41
N ASP A 6 -8.35 3.45 -23.54
CA ASP A 6 -8.03 4.83 -23.16
C ASP A 6 -6.80 4.93 -22.24
N LEU A 7 -6.35 3.81 -21.66
CA LEU A 7 -5.13 3.68 -20.87
C LEU A 7 -3.95 3.15 -21.69
N PHE A 8 -4.10 2.83 -22.98
CA PHE A 8 -2.97 2.36 -23.78
C PHE A 8 -2.14 3.52 -24.33
N GLN A 9 -0.81 3.35 -24.34
CA GLN A 9 0.11 4.30 -24.96
C GLN A 9 0.17 4.06 -26.48
N GLY A 10 0.30 5.13 -27.26
CA GLY A 10 0.37 5.05 -28.73
C GLY A 10 1.74 4.68 -29.30
N HIS A 11 2.82 4.81 -28.50
CA HIS A 11 4.19 4.51 -28.90
C HIS A 11 4.96 3.88 -27.73
N ASN A 12 5.70 2.82 -28.00
CA ASN A 12 6.44 2.08 -26.97
C ASN A 12 7.89 2.56 -26.85
N LEU A 13 8.41 2.61 -25.63
CA LEU A 13 9.84 2.72 -25.35
C LEU A 13 10.48 1.32 -25.46
N SER A 14 11.56 1.24 -26.21
CA SER A 14 12.39 0.04 -26.34
C SER A 14 13.50 0.03 -25.29
N GLY A 15 13.99 -1.16 -24.93
CA GLY A 15 15.20 -1.32 -24.12
C GLY A 15 14.93 -1.62 -22.64
N PHE A 16 15.96 -2.16 -21.99
CA PHE A 16 15.99 -2.56 -20.59
C PHE A 16 16.99 -1.72 -19.82
N ALA A 17 16.81 -1.65 -18.51
CA ALA A 17 17.86 -1.24 -17.59
C ALA A 17 19.14 -2.05 -17.86
N THR A 18 20.27 -1.36 -18.02
CA THR A 18 21.58 -2.02 -18.21
C THR A 18 22.52 -1.72 -17.05
N PRO A 19 23.48 -2.63 -16.73
CA PRO A 19 24.48 -2.37 -15.71
C PRO A 19 25.24 -1.05 -15.91
N GLN A 20 25.55 -0.71 -17.17
CA GLN A 20 26.30 0.50 -17.49
C GLN A 20 25.43 1.76 -17.33
N ALA A 21 24.22 1.78 -17.89
CA ALA A 21 23.35 2.94 -17.80
C ALA A 21 22.86 3.17 -16.37
N THR A 22 22.44 2.12 -15.65
CA THR A 22 22.02 2.25 -14.25
C THR A 22 23.14 2.73 -13.32
N ARG A 23 24.41 2.39 -13.60
CA ARG A 23 25.56 2.97 -12.89
C ARG A 23 25.75 4.45 -13.25
N SER A 24 25.71 4.78 -14.54
CA SER A 24 25.88 6.16 -15.01
C SER A 24 24.82 7.13 -14.48
N PHE A 25 23.63 6.62 -14.16
CA PHE A 25 22.56 7.40 -13.54
C PHE A 25 22.98 8.06 -12.21
N PHE A 26 23.94 7.47 -11.50
CA PHE A 26 24.46 7.98 -10.22
C PHE A 26 25.83 8.67 -10.35
N GLU A 27 26.46 8.66 -11.52
CA GLU A 27 27.82 9.20 -11.73
C GLU A 27 27.87 10.74 -11.70
N THR A 28 26.73 11.42 -11.74
CA THR A 28 26.65 12.89 -11.59
C THR A 28 26.72 13.38 -10.15
N ASP A 29 26.54 12.50 -9.15
CA ASP A 29 26.62 12.83 -7.72
C ASP A 29 28.07 12.74 -7.21
N ALA A 30 28.85 13.79 -7.48
CA ALA A 30 30.29 13.85 -7.22
C ALA A 30 30.73 13.90 -5.73
N ALA A 31 29.88 13.58 -4.74
CA ALA A 31 30.25 13.83 -3.33
C ALA A 31 29.63 12.97 -2.20
N SER A 32 28.74 12.00 -2.45
CA SER A 32 28.12 11.22 -1.36
C SER A 32 28.66 9.80 -1.25
N ASP A 33 28.77 9.28 -0.03
CA ASP A 33 29.02 7.88 0.29
C ASP A 33 28.12 6.95 -0.57
N GLN A 34 28.73 6.29 -1.56
CA GLN A 34 28.04 5.59 -2.67
C GLN A 34 27.03 4.55 -2.18
N ASN A 35 27.24 3.97 -0.99
CA ASN A 35 26.36 2.95 -0.41
C ASN A 35 25.08 3.52 0.26
N ARG A 36 24.97 4.84 0.45
CA ARG A 36 23.79 5.46 1.08
C ARG A 36 22.67 5.73 0.09
N LEU A 37 23.01 6.11 -1.15
CA LEU A 37 22.03 6.47 -2.19
C LEU A 37 21.61 5.27 -3.06
N HIS A 38 22.56 4.38 -3.36
CA HIS A 38 22.35 3.26 -4.26
C HIS A 38 23.13 2.01 -3.84
N ARG A 39 22.81 0.88 -4.44
CA ARG A 39 23.55 -0.39 -4.27
C ARG A 39 23.34 -1.31 -5.45
N MET A 40 24.06 -2.43 -5.48
CA MET A 40 23.81 -3.48 -6.46
C MET A 40 22.54 -4.27 -6.10
N ALA A 41 21.70 -4.53 -7.09
CA ALA A 41 20.47 -5.31 -6.94
C ALA A 41 20.74 -6.82 -7.04
N GLY A 42 21.14 -7.46 -5.92
CA GLY A 42 21.47 -8.89 -5.89
C GLY A 42 22.40 -9.30 -7.05
N LYS A 43 22.11 -10.43 -7.69
CA LYS A 43 22.84 -10.96 -8.85
C LYS A 43 22.45 -10.35 -10.20
N THR A 44 21.61 -9.31 -10.24
CA THR A 44 21.14 -8.71 -11.52
C THR A 44 22.21 -7.89 -12.23
N GLY A 45 23.24 -7.43 -11.49
CA GLY A 45 24.27 -6.51 -12.00
C GLY A 45 23.80 -5.06 -12.15
N LEU A 46 22.54 -4.74 -11.85
CA LEU A 46 22.00 -3.38 -11.91
C LEU A 46 22.38 -2.57 -10.67
N THR A 47 22.67 -1.28 -10.84
CA THR A 47 22.81 -0.34 -9.74
C THR A 47 21.45 0.33 -9.48
N VAL A 48 20.92 0.21 -8.27
CA VAL A 48 19.57 0.64 -7.93
C VAL A 48 19.57 1.60 -6.75
N SER A 49 18.66 2.57 -6.77
CA SER A 49 18.40 3.44 -5.65
C SER A 49 17.88 2.64 -4.44
N ARG A 50 18.30 3.05 -3.24
CA ARG A 50 17.87 2.39 -1.98
C ARG A 50 16.41 2.66 -1.63
N ILE A 51 15.85 3.74 -2.17
CA ILE A 51 14.42 4.02 -2.18
C ILE A 51 13.90 3.77 -3.60
N GLY A 52 12.81 3.02 -3.73
CA GLY A 52 12.08 2.86 -4.98
C GLY A 52 10.73 3.60 -4.93
N PHE A 53 10.24 4.03 -6.09
CA PHE A 53 8.94 4.66 -6.21
C PHE A 53 7.85 3.60 -6.32
N GLY A 54 7.15 3.34 -5.22
CA GLY A 54 5.97 2.48 -5.19
C GLY A 54 4.75 3.22 -5.75
N THR A 55 4.08 2.65 -6.74
CA THR A 55 3.01 3.35 -7.48
C THR A 55 1.61 2.99 -7.01
N TYR A 56 1.48 2.25 -5.91
CA TYR A 56 0.20 1.94 -5.31
C TYR A 56 -0.59 3.22 -5.00
N ARG A 57 -1.84 3.27 -5.47
CA ARG A 57 -2.77 4.41 -5.42
C ARG A 57 -2.40 5.61 -6.30
N LEU A 58 -1.46 5.48 -7.25
CA LEU A 58 -1.37 6.45 -8.34
C LEU A 58 -2.64 6.42 -9.21
N ARG A 59 -2.96 7.56 -9.81
CA ARG A 59 -4.21 7.79 -10.56
C ARG A 59 -3.95 8.79 -11.68
N ARG A 60 -4.47 8.52 -12.88
CA ARG A 60 -4.26 9.37 -14.07
C ARG A 60 -4.82 10.79 -13.95
N GLY A 61 -5.80 11.00 -13.08
CA GLY A 61 -6.47 12.30 -12.89
C GLY A 61 -5.77 13.25 -11.91
N SER A 62 -4.70 12.81 -11.24
CA SER A 62 -3.99 13.63 -10.26
C SER A 62 -2.71 14.18 -10.86
N ARG A 63 -2.66 15.49 -11.12
CA ARG A 63 -1.44 16.15 -11.58
C ARG A 63 -0.28 15.97 -10.59
N GLU A 64 -0.57 16.04 -9.29
CA GLU A 64 0.42 15.88 -8.22
C GLU A 64 1.10 14.49 -8.27
N HIS A 65 0.38 13.43 -8.68
CA HIS A 65 0.94 12.09 -8.85
C HIS A 65 1.98 12.04 -9.98
N PHE A 66 1.72 12.71 -11.11
CA PHE A 66 2.70 12.79 -12.19
C PHE A 66 3.90 13.61 -11.77
N ASP A 67 3.68 14.77 -11.14
CA ASP A 67 4.74 15.66 -10.70
C ASP A 67 5.63 14.99 -9.65
N ALA A 68 5.07 14.19 -8.74
CA ALA A 68 5.84 13.46 -7.75
C ALA A 68 6.70 12.34 -8.37
N LEU A 69 6.17 11.59 -9.35
CA LEU A 69 6.98 10.59 -10.07
C LEU A 69 8.11 11.25 -10.88
N ARG A 70 7.84 12.39 -11.54
CA ARG A 70 8.87 13.19 -12.21
C ARG A 70 9.95 13.62 -11.23
N GLU A 71 9.56 14.21 -10.11
CA GLU A 71 10.50 14.66 -9.07
C GLU A 71 11.38 13.50 -8.61
N ALA A 72 10.81 12.31 -8.36
CA ALA A 72 11.58 11.17 -7.87
C ALA A 72 12.65 10.72 -8.87
N LEU A 73 12.28 10.56 -10.14
CA LEU A 73 13.21 10.16 -11.21
C LEU A 73 14.32 11.21 -11.41
N LEU A 74 13.98 12.50 -11.26
CA LEU A 74 14.93 13.60 -11.34
C LEU A 74 15.75 13.80 -10.06
N SER A 75 15.41 13.13 -8.95
CA SER A 75 16.06 13.25 -7.64
C SER A 75 16.85 11.99 -7.25
N GLY A 76 17.27 11.18 -8.23
CA GLY A 76 18.11 10.01 -7.97
C GLY A 76 17.37 8.72 -7.62
N VAL A 77 16.06 8.62 -7.85
CA VAL A 77 15.32 7.35 -7.74
C VAL A 77 15.23 6.69 -9.11
N ASN A 78 15.80 5.50 -9.29
CA ASN A 78 15.72 4.79 -10.58
C ASN A 78 14.91 3.49 -10.54
N VAL A 79 14.35 3.10 -9.39
CA VAL A 79 13.46 1.93 -9.28
C VAL A 79 12.01 2.40 -9.27
N ILE A 80 11.20 1.93 -10.23
CA ILE A 80 9.75 2.13 -10.25
C ILE A 80 9.07 0.78 -10.07
N ASP A 81 8.21 0.70 -9.07
CA ASP A 81 7.41 -0.48 -8.80
C ASP A 81 5.91 -0.23 -9.06
N THR A 82 5.33 -1.04 -9.95
CA THR A 82 3.90 -0.99 -10.28
C THR A 82 3.28 -2.38 -10.36
N ALA A 83 1.99 -2.45 -10.65
CA ALA A 83 1.30 -3.72 -10.83
C ALA A 83 0.09 -3.55 -11.74
N ALA A 84 -0.27 -4.63 -12.43
CA ALA A 84 -1.37 -4.62 -13.39
C ALA A 84 -2.74 -4.24 -12.77
N HIS A 85 -2.91 -4.50 -11.47
CA HIS A 85 -4.15 -4.30 -10.74
C HIS A 85 -4.22 -2.93 -10.04
N TYR A 86 -3.11 -2.21 -9.91
CA TYR A 86 -3.06 -0.92 -9.21
C TYR A 86 -3.91 0.13 -9.93
N GLY A 87 -4.99 0.56 -9.25
CA GLY A 87 -5.94 1.51 -9.82
C GLY A 87 -6.59 1.01 -11.12
N ASP A 88 -6.74 -0.31 -11.29
CA ASP A 88 -7.22 -0.94 -12.53
C ASP A 88 -6.35 -0.59 -13.76
N GLY A 89 -5.02 -0.51 -13.57
CA GLY A 89 -4.05 -0.17 -14.60
C GLY A 89 -3.70 1.31 -14.72
N GLN A 90 -4.33 2.17 -13.93
CA GLN A 90 -4.04 3.60 -13.96
C GLN A 90 -2.61 3.93 -13.52
N SER A 91 -2.02 3.16 -12.60
CA SER A 91 -0.64 3.39 -12.18
C SER A 91 0.35 3.15 -13.32
N GLU A 92 0.18 2.04 -14.05
CA GLU A 92 0.99 1.70 -15.23
C GLU A 92 0.87 2.79 -16.30
N PHE A 93 -0.34 3.31 -16.53
CA PHE A 93 -0.52 4.45 -17.43
C PHE A 93 0.27 5.69 -16.97
N VAL A 94 0.18 6.07 -15.69
CA VAL A 94 0.91 7.23 -15.16
C VAL A 94 2.41 7.05 -15.30
N VAL A 95 2.92 5.86 -14.95
CA VAL A 95 4.35 5.51 -15.08
C VAL A 95 4.81 5.64 -16.52
N GLY A 96 4.09 5.01 -17.44
CA GLY A 96 4.42 5.05 -18.87
C GLY A 96 4.46 6.47 -19.43
N ARG A 97 3.48 7.30 -19.07
CA ARG A 97 3.42 8.70 -19.49
C ARG A 97 4.61 9.52 -18.98
N VAL A 98 4.92 9.41 -17.68
CA VAL A 98 6.02 10.19 -17.08
C VAL A 98 7.37 9.71 -17.63
N LEU A 99 7.59 8.40 -17.71
CA LEU A 99 8.83 7.85 -18.23
C LEU A 99 9.06 8.28 -19.67
N LYS A 100 8.03 8.17 -20.53
CA LYS A 100 8.09 8.63 -21.92
C LYS A 100 8.40 10.12 -22.03
N GLU A 101 7.72 10.95 -21.25
CA GLU A 101 7.96 12.39 -21.23
C GLU A 101 9.42 12.72 -20.89
N LEU A 102 9.98 12.07 -19.87
CA LEU A 102 11.37 12.32 -19.45
C LEU A 102 12.39 11.78 -20.46
N VAL A 103 12.13 10.63 -21.08
CA VAL A 103 12.99 10.07 -22.13
C VAL A 103 12.95 10.92 -23.40
N ASP A 104 11.76 11.30 -23.87
CA ASP A 104 11.59 12.16 -25.06
C ASP A 104 12.24 13.54 -24.82
N ALA A 105 12.19 14.05 -23.58
CA ALA A 105 12.85 15.29 -23.16
C ALA A 105 14.36 15.12 -22.86
N LYS A 106 14.93 13.91 -23.03
CA LYS A 106 16.33 13.56 -22.74
C LYS A 106 16.77 13.93 -21.32
N ARG A 107 15.85 13.81 -20.36
CA ARG A 107 16.11 14.03 -18.93
C ARG A 107 16.57 12.77 -18.22
N VAL A 108 16.17 11.60 -18.74
CA VAL A 108 16.64 10.26 -18.34
C VAL A 108 16.68 9.39 -19.60
N GLU A 109 17.41 8.29 -19.55
CA GLU A 109 17.38 7.24 -20.59
C GLU A 109 16.55 6.04 -20.10
N ARG A 110 15.92 5.29 -21.01
CA ARG A 110 15.11 4.11 -20.62
C ARG A 110 15.97 3.08 -19.89
N GLU A 111 17.21 2.92 -20.33
CA GLU A 111 18.22 2.00 -19.81
C GLU A 111 18.74 2.39 -18.42
N GLN A 112 18.44 3.59 -17.93
CA GLN A 112 18.80 4.04 -16.58
C GLN A 112 17.75 3.64 -15.52
N ILE A 113 16.51 3.41 -15.94
CA ILE A 113 15.37 3.20 -15.05
C ILE A 113 15.01 1.72 -14.99
N VAL A 114 14.87 1.17 -13.78
CA VAL A 114 14.44 -0.20 -13.52
C VAL A 114 12.93 -0.23 -13.30
N LEU A 115 12.21 -0.88 -14.20
CA LEU A 115 10.75 -0.95 -14.21
C LEU A 115 10.26 -2.34 -13.80
N ILE A 116 9.52 -2.38 -12.70
CA ILE A 116 8.95 -3.59 -12.11
C ILE A 116 7.42 -3.55 -12.30
N SER A 117 6.83 -4.64 -12.80
CA SER A 117 5.38 -4.85 -12.69
C SER A 117 5.05 -6.21 -12.07
N LYS A 118 3.81 -6.36 -11.63
CA LYS A 118 3.28 -7.55 -10.97
C LYS A 118 1.98 -8.04 -11.58
N LEU A 119 1.83 -9.35 -11.67
CA LEU A 119 0.65 -10.04 -12.21
C LEU A 119 0.02 -10.96 -11.16
N GLY A 120 -1.28 -11.23 -11.27
CA GLY A 120 -1.95 -12.25 -10.45
C GLY A 120 -3.36 -11.92 -9.98
N TYR A 121 -3.66 -10.63 -9.78
CA TYR A 121 -5.00 -10.21 -9.36
C TYR A 121 -5.94 -10.02 -10.56
N LEU A 122 -7.14 -10.57 -10.45
CA LEU A 122 -8.26 -10.37 -11.36
C LEU A 122 -9.35 -9.56 -10.64
N GLN A 123 -9.52 -8.30 -11.03
CA GLN A 123 -10.44 -7.36 -10.38
C GLN A 123 -11.00 -6.35 -11.39
N GLY A 124 -11.88 -5.46 -10.92
CA GLY A 124 -12.36 -4.33 -11.73
C GLY A 124 -13.17 -4.78 -12.95
N GLU A 125 -12.88 -4.19 -14.11
CA GLU A 125 -13.53 -4.57 -15.37
C GLU A 125 -13.16 -6.00 -15.81
N ALA A 126 -11.89 -6.38 -15.72
CA ALA A 126 -11.46 -7.73 -16.14
C ALA A 126 -12.20 -8.86 -15.39
N LEU A 127 -12.51 -8.67 -14.09
CA LEU A 127 -13.31 -9.65 -13.34
C LEU A 127 -14.77 -9.69 -13.81
N ARG A 128 -15.33 -8.54 -14.25
CA ARG A 128 -16.68 -8.48 -14.81
C ARG A 128 -16.74 -9.18 -16.16
N GLU A 129 -15.78 -8.93 -17.04
CA GLU A 129 -15.63 -9.63 -18.33
C GLU A 129 -15.54 -11.15 -18.12
N TYR A 130 -14.72 -11.61 -17.16
CA TYR A 130 -14.60 -13.03 -16.83
C TYR A 130 -15.92 -13.64 -16.37
N ARG A 131 -16.64 -12.98 -15.44
CA ARG A 131 -17.92 -13.49 -14.91
C ARG A 131 -19.06 -13.45 -15.90
N ASN A 132 -19.01 -12.52 -16.86
CA ASN A 132 -19.97 -12.47 -17.97
C ASN A 132 -19.69 -13.54 -19.03
N GLY A 133 -18.55 -14.22 -18.96
CA GLY A 133 -18.12 -15.21 -19.95
C GLY A 133 -17.50 -14.60 -21.22
N ASP A 134 -17.16 -13.31 -21.20
CA ASP A 134 -16.51 -12.62 -22.32
C ASP A 134 -15.05 -13.08 -22.49
N ILE A 135 -14.42 -13.47 -21.38
CA ILE A 135 -13.08 -14.06 -21.31
C ILE A 135 -13.11 -15.28 -20.39
N SER A 136 -12.21 -16.23 -20.61
CA SER A 136 -12.07 -17.42 -19.78
C SER A 136 -10.60 -17.65 -19.48
N TYR A 137 -10.31 -18.03 -18.24
CA TYR A 137 -8.97 -18.37 -17.78
C TYR A 137 -9.03 -19.66 -16.98
N SER A 138 -7.98 -20.47 -17.10
CA SER A 138 -7.85 -21.67 -16.27
C SER A 138 -7.46 -21.33 -14.82
N ASN A 139 -7.89 -22.14 -13.85
CA ASN A 139 -7.47 -22.07 -12.45
C ASN A 139 -7.66 -20.70 -11.76
N VAL A 140 -8.81 -20.05 -12.00
CA VAL A 140 -9.19 -18.82 -11.29
C VAL A 140 -9.73 -19.16 -9.90
N VAL A 141 -9.19 -18.51 -8.87
CA VAL A 141 -9.64 -18.62 -7.48
C VAL A 141 -10.40 -17.35 -7.09
N GLU A 142 -11.71 -17.46 -6.84
CA GLU A 142 -12.51 -16.32 -6.39
C GLU A 142 -12.39 -16.12 -4.88
N HIS A 143 -12.00 -14.92 -4.44
CA HIS A 143 -11.91 -14.59 -3.01
C HIS A 143 -13.06 -13.71 -2.53
N SER A 144 -13.63 -12.87 -3.42
CA SER A 144 -14.75 -12.00 -3.06
C SER A 144 -15.54 -11.56 -4.28
N ARG A 145 -16.63 -10.81 -4.06
CA ARG A 145 -17.40 -10.16 -5.12
C ARG A 145 -16.59 -9.18 -5.97
N THR A 146 -15.47 -8.67 -5.47
CA THR A 146 -14.66 -7.66 -6.16
C THR A 146 -13.27 -8.15 -6.56
N ARG A 147 -12.89 -9.38 -6.19
CA ARG A 147 -11.53 -9.87 -6.36
C ARG A 147 -11.48 -11.39 -6.57
N ALA A 148 -10.72 -11.78 -7.57
CA ALA A 148 -10.24 -13.14 -7.81
C ALA A 148 -8.71 -13.10 -8.01
N HIS A 149 -8.10 -14.27 -8.01
CA HIS A 149 -6.67 -14.48 -8.22
C HIS A 149 -6.44 -15.59 -9.25
N CYS A 150 -5.40 -15.44 -10.07
CA CYS A 150 -5.08 -16.40 -11.12
C CYS A 150 -3.60 -16.24 -11.52
N LEU A 151 -2.87 -17.35 -11.66
CA LEU A 151 -1.51 -17.36 -12.22
C LEU A 151 -1.37 -18.39 -13.34
N SER A 152 -2.47 -18.74 -14.01
CA SER A 152 -2.38 -19.62 -15.18
C SER A 152 -1.67 -18.91 -16.35
N PRO A 153 -0.91 -19.63 -17.19
CA PRO A 153 -0.15 -19.02 -18.28
C PRO A 153 -0.99 -18.18 -19.24
N ASP A 154 -2.22 -18.61 -19.56
CA ASP A 154 -3.17 -17.89 -20.42
C ASP A 154 -3.61 -16.55 -19.80
N PHE A 155 -3.83 -16.51 -18.49
CA PHE A 155 -4.10 -15.27 -17.77
C PHE A 155 -2.87 -14.36 -17.71
N LEU A 156 -1.71 -14.92 -17.35
CA LEU A 156 -0.47 -14.17 -17.20
C LEU A 156 -0.03 -13.52 -18.52
N GLU A 157 -0.13 -14.24 -19.65
CA GLU A 157 0.15 -13.69 -20.97
C GLU A 157 -0.78 -12.51 -21.30
N ALA A 158 -2.09 -12.68 -21.13
CA ALA A 158 -3.06 -11.62 -21.40
C ALA A 158 -2.85 -10.39 -20.52
N GLN A 159 -2.53 -10.59 -19.24
CA GLN A 159 -2.28 -9.49 -18.30
C GLN A 159 -0.94 -8.79 -18.61
N PHE A 160 0.10 -9.54 -18.94
CA PHE A 160 1.40 -9.01 -19.35
C PHE A 160 1.30 -8.12 -20.60
N GLU A 161 0.59 -8.56 -21.62
CA GLU A 161 0.36 -7.77 -22.85
C GLU A 161 -0.36 -6.45 -22.59
N ARG A 162 -1.36 -6.46 -21.70
CA ARG A 162 -2.06 -5.25 -21.27
C ARG A 162 -1.12 -4.32 -20.48
N THR A 163 -0.28 -4.88 -19.62
CA THR A 163 0.73 -4.13 -18.87
C THR A 163 1.70 -3.40 -19.79
N LEU A 164 2.27 -4.09 -20.79
CA LEU A 164 3.17 -3.46 -21.76
C LEU A 164 2.49 -2.31 -22.53
N ARG A 165 1.23 -2.50 -22.94
CA ARG A 165 0.44 -1.45 -23.63
C ARG A 165 0.14 -0.25 -22.73
N ARG A 166 -0.19 -0.46 -21.45
CA ARG A 166 -0.47 0.64 -20.50
C ARG A 166 0.78 1.42 -20.14
N LEU A 167 1.91 0.73 -19.95
CA LEU A 167 3.22 1.33 -19.73
C LEU A 167 3.80 1.97 -20.99
N GLY A 168 3.41 1.50 -22.18
CA GLY A 168 4.02 1.93 -23.43
C GLY A 168 5.49 1.52 -23.48
N VAL A 169 5.79 0.26 -23.18
CA VAL A 169 7.15 -0.31 -23.25
C VAL A 169 7.10 -1.64 -24.00
N GLU A 170 8.20 -2.01 -24.65
CA GLU A 170 8.31 -3.30 -25.35
C GLU A 170 8.60 -4.46 -24.39
N CYS A 171 9.18 -4.14 -23.23
CA CYS A 171 9.68 -5.10 -22.27
C CYS A 171 9.75 -4.54 -20.84
N LEU A 172 9.86 -5.42 -19.84
CA LEU A 172 9.98 -5.08 -18.41
C LEU A 172 11.32 -5.54 -17.83
N ASP A 173 11.90 -4.77 -16.91
CA ASP A 173 13.12 -5.20 -16.24
C ASP A 173 12.83 -6.34 -15.27
N VAL A 174 11.75 -6.23 -14.50
CA VAL A 174 11.34 -7.27 -13.56
C VAL A 174 9.84 -7.54 -13.66
N LEU A 175 9.48 -8.82 -13.69
CA LEU A 175 8.09 -9.27 -13.55
C LEU A 175 7.92 -10.14 -12.30
N LEU A 176 6.99 -9.76 -11.42
CA LEU A 176 6.71 -10.50 -10.19
C LEU A 176 5.34 -11.19 -10.25
N LEU A 177 5.26 -12.41 -9.71
CA LEU A 177 3.97 -13.02 -9.36
C LEU A 177 3.51 -12.42 -8.01
N SER A 178 2.33 -11.82 -8.00
CA SER A 178 1.77 -11.17 -6.81
C SER A 178 0.97 -12.17 -6.00
N ASN A 179 1.33 -12.32 -4.74
CA ASN A 179 0.63 -13.08 -3.71
C ASN A 179 0.26 -14.50 -4.14
N PRO A 180 1.24 -15.33 -4.55
CA PRO A 180 1.00 -16.70 -4.98
C PRO A 180 0.29 -17.56 -3.93
N GLU A 181 0.41 -17.22 -2.64
CA GLU A 181 -0.32 -17.86 -1.53
C GLU A 181 -1.85 -17.83 -1.71
N LEU A 182 -2.38 -16.91 -2.52
CA LEU A 182 -3.81 -16.79 -2.81
C LEU A 182 -4.34 -17.88 -3.75
N LEU A 183 -3.48 -18.64 -4.42
CA LEU A 183 -3.90 -19.82 -5.18
C LEU A 183 -4.27 -21.02 -4.29
N GLN A 184 -3.89 -20.99 -3.02
CA GLN A 184 -4.08 -22.08 -2.09
C GLN A 184 -5.33 -21.87 -1.23
N SER A 185 -6.18 -22.88 -1.20
CA SER A 185 -7.32 -23.05 -0.32
C SER A 185 -7.04 -24.21 0.66
N PRO A 186 -7.62 -24.20 1.87
CA PRO A 186 -7.46 -25.29 2.84
C PRO A 186 -7.90 -26.66 2.32
N GLU A 187 -8.79 -26.72 1.33
CA GLU A 187 -9.35 -27.94 0.75
C GLU A 187 -8.53 -28.50 -0.41
N ASP A 188 -7.47 -27.81 -0.84
CA ASP A 188 -6.66 -28.24 -1.98
C ASP A 188 -5.77 -29.44 -1.64
N GLU A 189 -5.89 -30.51 -2.43
CA GLU A 189 -5.00 -31.69 -2.35
C GLU A 189 -3.61 -31.43 -2.96
N GLN A 190 -3.53 -30.49 -3.91
CA GLN A 190 -2.29 -30.16 -4.61
C GLN A 190 -1.47 -29.13 -3.82
N SER A 191 -0.15 -29.32 -3.77
CA SER A 191 0.76 -28.35 -3.15
C SER A 191 0.82 -27.05 -3.94
N ILE A 192 1.08 -25.95 -3.24
CA ILE A 192 1.27 -24.63 -3.85
C ILE A 192 2.38 -24.64 -4.90
N ALA A 193 3.48 -25.37 -4.66
CA ALA A 193 4.58 -25.51 -5.61
C ALA A 193 4.11 -26.06 -6.96
N ALA A 194 3.27 -27.10 -6.96
CA ALA A 194 2.76 -27.68 -8.19
C ALA A 194 1.75 -26.77 -8.90
N LYS A 195 1.05 -25.89 -8.17
CA LYS A 195 0.20 -24.84 -8.77
C LYS A 195 1.03 -23.70 -9.41
N LEU A 196 2.21 -23.41 -8.87
CA LEU A 196 3.09 -22.34 -9.33
C LEU A 196 4.04 -22.73 -10.46
N GLU A 197 4.34 -24.02 -10.62
CA GLU A 197 5.28 -24.52 -11.63
C GLU A 197 4.95 -24.02 -13.06
N PRO A 198 3.68 -24.05 -13.55
CA PRO A 198 3.35 -23.51 -14.87
C PRO A 198 3.58 -21.99 -14.98
N ALA A 199 3.34 -21.23 -13.90
CA ALA A 199 3.56 -19.79 -13.87
C ALA A 199 5.05 -19.44 -13.98
N PHE A 200 5.91 -20.17 -13.26
CA PHE A 200 7.36 -19.97 -13.35
C PHE A 200 7.94 -20.42 -14.70
N ALA A 201 7.42 -21.51 -15.28
CA ALA A 201 7.80 -21.92 -16.62
C ALA A 201 7.47 -20.83 -17.67
N PHE A 202 6.30 -20.19 -17.54
CA PHE A 202 5.92 -19.04 -18.37
C PHE A 202 6.88 -17.84 -18.20
N LEU A 203 7.24 -17.49 -16.96
CA LEU A 203 8.20 -16.39 -16.70
C LEU A 203 9.59 -16.68 -17.27
N GLU A 204 10.06 -17.92 -17.17
CA GLU A 204 11.35 -18.33 -17.75
C GLU A 204 11.32 -18.24 -19.28
N GLU A 205 10.19 -18.58 -19.90
CA GLU A 205 9.99 -18.42 -21.35
C GLU A 205 10.00 -16.93 -21.76
N LEU A 206 9.33 -16.05 -21.02
CA LEU A 206 9.42 -14.60 -21.26
C LEU A 206 10.85 -14.08 -21.14
N ARG A 207 11.61 -14.58 -20.16
CA ARG A 207 13.03 -14.24 -19.98
C ARG A 207 13.87 -14.71 -21.17
N ARG A 208 13.67 -15.94 -21.62
CA ARG A 208 14.35 -16.52 -22.80
C ARG A 208 14.04 -15.77 -24.09
N GLN A 209 12.80 -15.29 -24.24
CA GLN A 209 12.37 -14.45 -25.35
C GLN A 209 12.89 -13.01 -25.28
N GLY A 210 13.58 -12.62 -24.20
CA GLY A 210 14.06 -11.25 -24.02
C GLY A 210 12.92 -10.25 -23.84
N ARG A 211 11.80 -10.67 -23.25
CA ARG A 211 10.67 -9.79 -22.90
C ARG A 211 10.76 -9.28 -21.46
N ILE A 212 11.48 -10.01 -20.62
CA ILE A 212 11.87 -9.60 -19.26
C ILE A 212 13.34 -9.94 -19.00
N THR A 213 14.04 -9.23 -18.11
CA THR A 213 15.43 -9.59 -17.73
C THR A 213 15.51 -10.38 -16.44
N ALA A 214 14.61 -10.12 -15.49
CA ALA A 214 14.48 -10.88 -14.25
C ALA A 214 13.02 -11.11 -13.87
N TYR A 215 12.80 -12.07 -12.96
CA TYR A 215 11.49 -12.34 -12.41
C TYR A 215 11.57 -12.80 -10.95
N GLY A 216 10.42 -12.82 -10.30
CA GLY A 216 10.27 -13.40 -8.98
C GLY A 216 8.88 -13.28 -8.39
N ILE A 217 8.81 -13.10 -7.07
CA ILE A 217 7.54 -13.09 -6.34
C ILE A 217 7.44 -11.86 -5.44
N SER A 218 6.21 -11.38 -5.28
CA SER A 218 5.82 -10.41 -4.26
C SER A 218 4.82 -11.08 -3.34
N SER A 219 5.17 -11.33 -2.08
CA SER A 219 4.31 -12.11 -1.19
C SER A 219 4.37 -11.66 0.26
N ASN A 220 3.19 -11.61 0.88
CA ASN A 220 3.05 -11.33 2.31
C ASN A 220 3.34 -12.59 3.14
N ALA A 221 3.25 -13.77 2.53
CA ALA A 221 3.44 -15.04 3.20
C ALA A 221 4.91 -15.36 3.50
N LEU A 222 5.85 -14.65 2.86
CA LEU A 222 7.31 -14.83 3.05
C LEU A 222 7.79 -14.42 4.44
N THR A 223 7.06 -13.55 5.11
CA THR A 223 7.41 -13.03 6.45
C THR A 223 6.55 -13.64 7.54
N ARG A 224 5.70 -14.63 7.22
CA ARG A 224 4.87 -15.31 8.20
C ARG A 224 5.65 -16.44 8.89
N PRO A 225 5.41 -16.71 10.18
CA PRO A 225 6.03 -17.84 10.87
C PRO A 225 5.63 -19.18 10.23
N ALA A 226 6.52 -20.19 10.23
CA ALA A 226 6.24 -21.53 9.72
C ALA A 226 5.01 -22.23 10.35
N SER A 227 4.56 -21.79 11.53
CA SER A 227 3.34 -22.29 12.16
C SER A 227 2.05 -21.77 11.51
N ASP A 228 2.12 -20.71 10.70
CA ASP A 228 1.00 -20.19 9.94
C ASP A 228 0.78 -21.06 8.70
N SER A 229 -0.42 -21.62 8.55
CA SER A 229 -0.78 -22.48 7.43
C SER A 229 -0.76 -21.78 6.06
N SER A 230 -0.70 -20.45 6.07
CA SER A 230 -0.60 -19.60 4.90
C SER A 230 0.79 -18.97 4.73
N ALA A 231 1.81 -19.46 5.44
CA ALA A 231 3.21 -19.11 5.21
C ALA A 231 3.72 -19.69 3.88
N LEU A 232 4.75 -19.06 3.33
CA LEU A 232 5.39 -19.47 2.09
C LEU A 232 6.91 -19.54 2.29
N SER A 233 7.50 -20.70 2.01
CA SER A 233 8.93 -20.97 2.19
C SER A 233 9.66 -20.79 0.85
N LEU A 234 10.59 -19.83 0.78
CA LEU A 234 11.43 -19.68 -0.42
C LEU A 234 12.22 -20.95 -0.73
N SER A 235 12.77 -21.59 0.31
CA SER A 235 13.62 -22.76 0.17
C SER A 235 12.86 -24.02 -0.25
N GLU A 236 11.65 -24.20 0.26
CA GLU A 236 10.92 -25.46 0.13
C GLU A 236 9.84 -25.38 -0.95
N ASP A 237 9.14 -24.25 -1.07
CA ASP A 237 8.01 -24.13 -2.00
C ASP A 237 8.41 -23.52 -3.35
N ILE A 238 9.35 -22.58 -3.36
CA ILE A 238 9.62 -21.73 -4.52
C ILE A 238 10.87 -22.15 -5.29
N VAL A 239 12.01 -22.27 -4.63
CA VAL A 239 13.28 -22.54 -5.31
C VAL A 239 13.33 -23.87 -6.08
N PRO A 240 12.69 -24.97 -5.63
CA PRO A 240 12.67 -26.21 -6.41
C PRO A 240 12.09 -26.03 -7.83
N ILE A 241 11.16 -25.10 -8.00
CA ILE A 241 10.46 -24.82 -9.27
C ILE A 241 10.93 -23.53 -9.96
N ALA A 242 11.74 -22.71 -9.30
CA ALA A 242 12.15 -21.38 -9.78
C ALA A 242 13.64 -21.09 -9.52
N GLN A 243 14.53 -21.98 -9.93
CA GLN A 243 15.99 -21.89 -9.66
C GLN A 243 16.64 -20.59 -10.16
N ASN A 244 16.15 -20.04 -11.28
CA ASN A 244 16.66 -18.80 -11.88
C ASN A 244 16.01 -17.52 -11.32
N MET A 245 15.11 -17.64 -10.35
CA MET A 245 14.49 -16.48 -9.71
C MET A 245 15.57 -15.53 -9.16
N GLY A 246 15.35 -14.23 -9.37
CA GLY A 246 16.31 -13.19 -9.03
C GLY A 246 15.79 -12.14 -8.06
N VAL A 247 14.48 -12.05 -7.83
CA VAL A 247 13.86 -10.93 -7.11
C VAL A 247 12.81 -11.43 -6.11
N VAL A 248 12.76 -10.83 -4.93
CA VAL A 248 11.69 -11.04 -3.95
C VAL A 248 11.20 -9.71 -3.40
N GLU A 249 9.88 -9.58 -3.27
CA GLU A 249 9.24 -8.46 -2.60
C GLU A 249 8.40 -8.96 -1.42
N PHE A 250 8.52 -8.30 -0.27
CA PHE A 250 7.81 -8.67 0.96
C PHE A 250 7.55 -7.45 1.86
N PRO A 251 6.57 -7.51 2.77
CA PRO A 251 6.33 -6.44 3.73
C PRO A 251 7.48 -6.34 4.74
N ALA A 252 7.95 -5.12 5.01
CA ALA A 252 8.93 -4.87 6.06
C ALA A 252 8.79 -3.47 6.64
N ASN A 253 8.79 -3.37 7.98
CA ASN A 253 8.84 -2.10 8.71
C ASN A 253 9.36 -2.34 10.14
N LEU A 254 9.28 -1.32 11.00
CA LEU A 254 9.73 -1.39 12.39
C LEU A 254 9.02 -2.47 13.22
N VAL A 255 7.79 -2.86 12.85
CA VAL A 255 7.00 -3.90 13.55
C VAL A 255 7.07 -5.23 12.78
N GLU A 256 6.83 -5.20 11.47
CA GLU A 256 7.00 -6.36 10.58
C GLU A 256 8.50 -6.54 10.25
N ASN A 257 9.28 -6.93 11.26
CA ASN A 257 10.75 -7.04 11.21
C ASN A 257 11.27 -8.49 11.30
N ASP A 258 10.37 -9.48 11.35
CA ASP A 258 10.68 -10.90 11.46
C ASP A 258 11.60 -11.42 10.34
N PHE A 259 11.53 -10.82 9.15
CA PHE A 259 12.43 -11.13 8.04
C PHE A 259 13.92 -11.04 8.41
N ARG A 260 14.25 -10.27 9.45
CA ARG A 260 15.59 -9.99 9.94
C ARG A 260 15.93 -10.74 11.23
N PHE A 261 14.97 -10.89 12.14
CA PHE A 261 15.25 -11.36 13.50
C PHE A 261 14.66 -12.73 13.85
N SER A 262 13.67 -13.20 13.08
CA SER A 262 12.95 -14.43 13.39
C SER A 262 13.30 -15.55 12.42
N ARG A 263 13.35 -16.78 12.94
CA ARG A 263 13.42 -17.97 12.08
C ARG A 263 12.06 -18.22 11.49
N LEU A 264 11.92 -17.93 10.21
CA LEU A 264 10.64 -18.02 9.51
C LEU A 264 10.39 -19.41 8.92
N ASN A 265 11.46 -20.14 8.53
CA ASN A 265 11.39 -21.47 7.91
C ASN A 265 12.39 -22.44 8.58
N ALA A 266 12.45 -23.70 8.12
CA ALA A 266 13.39 -24.74 8.62
C ALA A 266 14.89 -24.38 8.46
N GLY A 267 15.22 -23.23 7.88
CA GLY A 267 16.54 -22.62 7.88
C GLY A 267 16.46 -21.10 8.04
N GLY A 268 17.28 -20.56 8.95
CA GLY A 268 17.59 -19.13 9.08
C GLY A 268 16.43 -18.14 9.17
N ASN A 269 16.77 -16.86 9.15
CA ASN A 269 15.81 -15.79 8.83
C ASN A 269 15.76 -15.54 7.30
N LEU A 270 14.72 -14.82 6.84
CA LEU A 270 14.55 -14.53 5.41
C LEU A 270 15.74 -13.75 4.83
N SER A 271 16.33 -12.83 5.60
CA SER A 271 17.49 -12.03 5.17
C SER A 271 18.72 -12.89 4.88
N GLU A 272 19.04 -13.85 5.74
CA GLU A 272 20.13 -14.81 5.54
C GLU A 272 19.93 -15.60 4.25
N TYR A 273 18.69 -16.03 3.99
CA TYR A 273 18.36 -16.76 2.77
C TYR A 273 18.56 -15.89 1.52
N ILE A 274 18.00 -14.69 1.50
CA ILE A 274 18.14 -13.71 0.41
C ILE A 274 19.62 -13.46 0.09
N LEU A 275 20.44 -13.25 1.11
CA LEU A 275 21.88 -13.02 0.96
C LEU A 275 22.60 -14.26 0.41
N SER A 276 22.28 -15.46 0.91
CA SER A 276 22.91 -16.70 0.44
C SER A 276 22.65 -17.03 -1.03
N ARG A 277 21.59 -16.47 -1.60
CA ARG A 277 21.15 -16.67 -2.99
C ARG A 277 21.37 -15.44 -3.88
N GLU A 278 21.91 -14.36 -3.31
CA GLU A 278 22.11 -13.08 -3.98
C GLU A 278 20.84 -12.57 -4.67
N LEU A 279 19.68 -12.73 -4.01
CA LEU A 279 18.40 -12.23 -4.52
C LEU A 279 18.33 -10.72 -4.34
N TRP A 280 17.77 -10.01 -5.33
CA TRP A 280 17.38 -8.63 -5.14
C TRP A 280 16.12 -8.57 -4.28
N SER A 281 16.23 -7.91 -3.12
CA SER A 281 15.14 -7.77 -2.15
C SER A 281 14.52 -6.38 -2.18
N LEU A 282 13.21 -6.36 -2.37
CA LEU A 282 12.35 -5.19 -2.31
C LEU A 282 11.50 -5.31 -1.04
N SER A 283 11.37 -4.22 -0.29
CA SER A 283 10.34 -4.18 0.75
C SER A 283 9.23 -3.21 0.43
N ASN A 284 8.01 -3.54 0.82
CA ASN A 284 6.87 -2.64 0.79
C ASN A 284 6.38 -2.35 2.22
N ARG A 285 5.40 -1.44 2.32
CA ARG A 285 4.78 -1.00 3.59
C ARG A 285 5.78 -0.50 4.67
N PRO A 286 6.80 0.32 4.33
CA PRO A 286 7.78 0.78 5.32
C PRO A 286 7.18 1.63 6.45
N PHE A 287 5.98 2.16 6.22
CA PHE A 287 5.30 3.11 7.09
C PHE A 287 3.96 2.60 7.61
N TYR A 288 3.60 1.36 7.28
CA TYR A 288 2.33 0.75 7.64
C TYR A 288 2.58 -0.61 8.23
N ALA A 289 2.38 -0.75 9.54
CA ALA A 289 2.54 -2.00 10.25
C ALA A 289 1.19 -2.71 10.39
N SER A 290 1.15 -4.00 10.08
CA SER A 290 0.07 -4.88 10.49
C SER A 290 0.27 -5.28 11.95
N HIS A 291 -0.51 -4.73 12.87
CA HIS A 291 -0.50 -5.10 14.28
C HIS A 291 -1.64 -6.06 14.59
N HIS A 292 -1.37 -7.13 15.36
CA HIS A 292 -2.31 -8.21 15.63
C HIS A 292 -3.63 -7.70 16.26
N ASP A 293 -3.56 -6.73 17.19
CA ASP A 293 -4.74 -6.17 17.85
C ASP A 293 -5.41 -5.00 17.11
N LEU A 294 -4.70 -4.29 16.23
CA LEU A 294 -5.14 -2.99 15.69
C LEU A 294 -5.41 -2.98 14.19
N GLY A 295 -4.98 -4.01 13.49
CA GLY A 295 -4.85 -3.94 12.05
C GLY A 295 -3.74 -2.97 11.64
N LEU A 296 -4.00 -2.14 10.62
CA LEU A 296 -2.95 -1.30 10.02
C LEU A 296 -2.70 -0.03 10.85
N VAL A 297 -1.47 0.12 11.33
CA VAL A 297 -0.95 1.29 12.04
C VAL A 297 0.01 2.05 11.15
N ARG A 298 -0.18 3.37 11.04
CA ARG A 298 0.71 4.22 10.24
C ARG A 298 1.86 4.72 11.10
N LEU A 299 3.07 4.18 10.93
CA LEU A 299 4.26 4.51 11.71
C LEU A 299 4.95 5.80 11.25
N THR A 300 4.19 6.88 10.99
CA THR A 300 4.77 8.12 10.45
C THR A 300 4.02 9.39 10.83
N ARG A 301 4.79 10.44 11.07
CA ARG A 301 4.36 11.85 11.09
C ARG A 301 4.86 12.47 9.78
N LEU A 302 3.99 12.61 8.78
CA LEU A 302 4.42 13.01 7.42
C LEU A 302 3.80 14.30 6.92
N VAL A 303 3.31 15.11 7.83
CA VAL A 303 3.09 16.52 7.54
C VAL A 303 3.57 17.28 8.77
N ASP A 304 4.65 18.03 8.58
CA ASP A 304 5.02 19.18 9.42
C ASP A 304 4.40 20.44 8.80
N PRO A 305 3.93 21.42 9.58
CA PRO A 305 4.00 21.45 11.04
C PRO A 305 2.99 20.48 11.68
N PRO A 306 3.19 20.10 12.95
CA PRO A 306 2.18 19.36 13.69
C PRO A 306 0.83 20.07 13.57
N PRO A 307 -0.30 19.33 13.53
CA PRO A 307 -1.58 19.97 13.81
C PRO A 307 -1.41 20.79 15.11
N ASP A 308 -2.18 21.88 15.26
CA ASP A 308 -2.35 22.53 16.56
C ASP A 308 -2.56 21.46 17.65
N ASP A 309 -2.22 21.75 18.91
CA ASP A 309 -2.02 20.76 19.99
C ASP A 309 -3.09 19.66 20.04
N GLY A 310 -4.27 19.91 19.50
CA GLY A 310 -5.36 19.00 19.18
C GLY A 310 -6.66 19.54 19.74
N LEU A 311 -6.57 20.58 20.57
CA LEU A 311 -7.69 21.26 21.19
C LEU A 311 -8.56 21.94 20.13
N SER A 312 -7.95 22.56 19.11
CA SER A 312 -8.70 23.19 18.02
C SER A 312 -9.49 22.18 17.19
N GLN A 313 -8.90 21.03 16.83
CA GLN A 313 -9.59 19.99 16.04
C GLN A 313 -10.66 19.27 16.87
N MET A 314 -10.41 19.00 18.15
CA MET A 314 -11.42 18.43 19.03
C MET A 314 -12.57 19.40 19.31
N ALA A 315 -12.28 20.70 19.50
CA ALA A 315 -13.30 21.73 19.63
C ALA A 315 -14.13 21.86 18.34
N GLU A 316 -13.49 21.82 17.18
CA GLU A 316 -14.15 21.88 15.88
C GLU A 316 -15.03 20.66 15.61
N PHE A 317 -14.55 19.45 15.93
CA PHE A 317 -15.33 18.22 15.85
C PHE A 317 -16.58 18.31 16.72
N ASN A 318 -16.44 18.69 18.00
CA ASN A 318 -17.59 18.87 18.89
C ASN A 318 -18.55 19.96 18.39
N ARG A 319 -18.03 21.08 17.87
CA ARG A 319 -18.84 22.17 17.32
C ARG A 319 -19.68 21.71 16.13
N LEU A 320 -19.09 20.96 15.20
CA LEU A 320 -19.78 20.46 14.02
C LEU A 320 -20.77 19.33 14.36
N LEU A 321 -20.44 18.48 15.34
CA LEU A 321 -21.36 17.46 15.84
C LEU A 321 -22.59 18.09 16.53
N ASN A 322 -22.40 19.13 17.35
CA ASN A 322 -23.51 19.87 17.94
C ASN A 322 -24.36 20.59 16.86
N ALA A 323 -23.72 21.17 15.84
CA ALA A 323 -24.43 21.78 14.72
C ALA A 323 -25.26 20.76 13.91
N LEU A 324 -24.83 19.50 13.85
CA LEU A 324 -25.59 18.41 13.25
C LEU A 324 -26.84 18.08 14.09
N GLU A 325 -26.72 18.02 15.42
CA GLU A 325 -27.86 17.81 16.34
C GLU A 325 -28.92 18.91 16.24
N GLU A 326 -28.49 20.17 16.04
CA GLU A 326 -29.41 21.28 15.78
C GLU A 326 -30.19 21.08 14.48
N VAL A 327 -29.54 20.54 13.43
CA VAL A 327 -30.22 20.25 12.16
C VAL A 327 -31.18 19.07 12.30
N GLU A 328 -30.79 18.04 13.04
CA GLU A 328 -31.66 16.89 13.36
C GLU A 328 -32.91 17.35 14.12
N SER A 329 -32.77 18.28 15.06
CA SER A 329 -33.93 18.89 15.74
C SER A 329 -34.86 19.59 14.75
N ARG A 330 -34.31 20.34 13.78
CA ARG A 330 -35.09 20.95 12.69
C ARG A 330 -35.73 19.94 11.75
N VAL A 331 -35.11 18.77 11.53
CA VAL A 331 -35.72 17.66 10.78
C VAL A 331 -36.97 17.15 11.51
N ILE A 332 -36.90 16.94 12.82
CA ILE A 332 -38.07 16.53 13.61
C ILE A 332 -39.22 17.55 13.43
N ASP A 333 -38.92 18.84 13.51
CA ASP A 333 -39.92 19.90 13.35
C ASP A 333 -40.48 19.97 11.92
N ALA A 334 -39.62 19.86 10.90
CA ALA A 334 -40.02 19.93 9.49
C ALA A 334 -40.86 18.73 9.02
N PHE A 335 -40.75 17.60 9.72
CA PHE A 335 -41.48 16.35 9.44
C PHE A 335 -42.49 16.00 10.55
N ALA A 336 -42.84 16.96 11.40
CA ALA A 336 -43.79 16.77 12.50
C ALA A 336 -45.19 16.34 12.01
N ASP A 337 -45.63 16.82 10.83
CA ASP A 337 -46.87 16.41 10.16
C ASP A 337 -46.90 14.90 9.82
N ARG A 338 -45.71 14.29 9.70
CA ARG A 338 -45.52 12.85 9.45
C ARG A 338 -45.25 12.05 10.70
N ARG A 339 -45.25 12.69 11.88
CA ARG A 339 -44.89 12.08 13.17
C ARG A 339 -43.51 11.42 13.12
N PHE A 340 -42.60 11.96 12.33
CA PHE A 340 -41.24 11.44 12.23
C PHE A 340 -40.47 11.64 13.54
N ARG A 341 -39.68 10.64 13.91
CA ARG A 341 -38.72 10.66 15.01
C ARG A 341 -37.52 9.83 14.57
N PHE A 342 -36.33 10.18 15.06
CA PHE A 342 -35.19 9.28 14.92
C PHE A 342 -35.37 8.09 15.87
N ASP A 343 -35.13 6.89 15.36
CA ASP A 343 -35.28 5.62 16.06
C ASP A 343 -34.31 4.57 15.48
N GLU A 344 -34.46 3.29 15.83
CA GLU A 344 -33.59 2.23 15.29
C GLU A 344 -33.73 1.99 13.78
N ARG A 345 -34.86 2.38 13.19
CA ARG A 345 -35.15 2.23 11.76
C ARG A 345 -34.63 3.42 10.95
N ALA A 346 -34.62 4.61 11.57
CA ALA A 346 -34.00 5.83 11.06
C ALA A 346 -33.13 6.48 12.16
N PRO A 347 -31.93 5.95 12.41
CA PRO A 347 -31.04 6.48 13.45
C PRO A 347 -30.56 7.90 13.13
N ALA A 348 -30.40 8.72 14.17
CA ALA A 348 -29.82 10.06 14.03
C ALA A 348 -28.32 9.96 13.66
N PRO A 349 -27.88 10.61 12.57
CA PRO A 349 -26.46 10.70 12.20
C PRO A 349 -25.51 11.06 13.36
N SER A 350 -25.87 12.06 14.18
CA SER A 350 -25.09 12.48 15.35
C SER A 350 -24.97 11.36 16.39
N GLY A 351 -26.06 10.63 16.65
CA GLY A 351 -26.10 9.51 17.58
C GLY A 351 -25.23 8.34 17.13
N ILE A 352 -25.15 8.09 15.82
CA ILE A 352 -24.23 7.11 15.25
C ILE A 352 -22.78 7.57 15.46
N ILE A 353 -22.45 8.82 15.13
CA ILE A 353 -21.09 9.37 15.32
C ILE A 353 -20.68 9.27 16.79
N ARG A 354 -21.51 9.72 17.74
CA ARG A 354 -21.22 9.63 19.18
C ARG A 354 -20.95 8.21 19.66
N ARG A 355 -21.69 7.23 19.13
CA ARG A 355 -21.52 5.81 19.49
C ARG A 355 -20.12 5.30 19.15
N TYR A 356 -19.58 5.71 18.01
CA TYR A 356 -18.33 5.17 17.47
C TYR A 356 -17.13 6.12 17.60
N GLN A 357 -17.32 7.35 18.09
CA GLN A 357 -16.28 8.40 18.04
C GLN A 357 -14.94 8.01 18.67
N GLU A 358 -14.96 7.13 19.69
CA GLU A 358 -13.76 6.63 20.37
C GLU A 358 -13.28 5.25 19.87
N SER A 359 -13.98 4.65 18.90
CA SER A 359 -13.70 3.30 18.40
C SER A 359 -12.51 3.23 17.44
N PHE A 360 -12.02 4.37 16.93
CA PHE A 360 -10.98 4.39 15.89
C PHE A 360 -9.65 4.93 16.42
N LEU A 361 -8.61 4.14 16.19
CA LEU A 361 -7.24 4.47 16.55
C LEU A 361 -6.46 5.08 15.39
N THR A 362 -6.87 4.78 14.16
CA THR A 362 -6.24 5.22 12.90
C THR A 362 -7.31 5.71 11.92
N VAL A 363 -6.94 6.62 11.02
CA VAL A 363 -7.82 7.10 9.94
C VAL A 363 -8.14 5.96 8.98
N GLU A 364 -7.21 5.04 8.78
CA GLU A 364 -7.40 3.86 7.92
C GLU A 364 -8.48 2.92 8.47
N ALA A 365 -8.51 2.67 9.79
CA ALA A 365 -9.57 1.88 10.42
C ALA A 365 -10.94 2.57 10.24
N PHE A 366 -10.96 3.89 10.40
CA PHE A 366 -12.15 4.70 10.18
C PHE A 366 -12.65 4.63 8.73
N HIS A 367 -11.78 4.81 7.74
CA HIS A 367 -12.12 4.72 6.31
C HIS A 367 -12.57 3.32 5.89
N ARG A 368 -12.07 2.27 6.54
CA ARG A 368 -12.54 0.90 6.30
C ARG A 368 -13.97 0.70 6.82
N PHE A 369 -14.28 1.30 7.96
CA PHE A 369 -15.59 1.19 8.61
C PHE A 369 -16.64 2.08 7.95
N LEU A 370 -16.26 3.29 7.54
CA LEU A 370 -17.17 4.35 7.11
C LEU A 370 -18.13 3.93 5.98
N PRO A 371 -17.70 3.28 4.88
CA PRO A 371 -18.63 2.86 3.81
C PRO A 371 -19.70 1.89 4.30
N GLY A 372 -19.32 0.95 5.16
CA GLY A 372 -20.26 -0.01 5.77
C GLY A 372 -21.25 0.69 6.67
N MET A 373 -20.79 1.61 7.53
CA MET A 373 -21.66 2.43 8.38
C MET A 373 -22.58 3.34 7.57
N VAL A 374 -22.09 3.97 6.50
CA VAL A 374 -22.92 4.83 5.64
C VAL A 374 -24.02 3.99 4.99
N ALA A 375 -23.66 2.85 4.39
CA ALA A 375 -24.62 1.97 3.73
C ALA A 375 -25.63 1.36 4.72
N ALA A 376 -25.18 0.98 5.92
CA ALA A 376 -26.01 0.29 6.90
C ALA A 376 -26.85 1.24 7.75
N GLU A 377 -26.37 2.44 8.10
CA GLU A 377 -27.00 3.29 9.12
C GLU A 377 -27.45 4.65 8.55
N PHE A 378 -26.56 5.39 7.88
CA PHE A 378 -26.90 6.73 7.36
C PHE A 378 -27.89 6.66 6.19
N GLN A 379 -27.76 5.64 5.34
CA GLN A 379 -28.63 5.44 4.18
C GLN A 379 -30.08 5.10 4.61
N LYS A 380 -30.27 4.39 5.73
CA LYS A 380 -31.62 4.09 6.27
C LYS A 380 -32.41 5.37 6.52
N THR A 381 -31.82 6.29 7.27
CA THR A 381 -32.41 7.58 7.63
C THR A 381 -32.65 8.45 6.40
N THR A 382 -31.67 8.53 5.51
CA THR A 382 -31.77 9.33 4.29
C THR A 382 -32.89 8.82 3.37
N ASN A 383 -32.96 7.52 3.12
CA ASN A 383 -33.99 6.92 2.27
C ASN A 383 -35.40 7.12 2.85
N GLN A 384 -35.57 6.94 4.17
CA GLN A 384 -36.86 7.13 4.83
C GLN A 384 -37.32 8.59 4.75
N LEU A 385 -36.44 9.54 5.02
CA LEU A 385 -36.77 10.97 4.95
C LEU A 385 -37.09 11.44 3.53
N LEU A 386 -36.37 10.94 2.52
CA LEU A 386 -36.65 11.23 1.10
C LEU A 386 -38.05 10.78 0.68
N VAL A 387 -38.51 9.61 1.15
CA VAL A 387 -39.87 9.11 0.88
C VAL A 387 -40.95 9.98 1.55
N LEU A 388 -40.64 10.55 2.71
CA LEU A 388 -41.56 11.39 3.47
C LEU A 388 -41.63 12.84 2.97
N ALA A 389 -40.60 13.33 2.29
CA ALA A 389 -40.50 14.72 1.85
C ALA A 389 -41.52 15.05 0.74
N ARG A 390 -42.24 16.18 0.88
CA ARG A 390 -43.30 16.62 -0.05
C ARG A 390 -43.23 18.09 -0.45
N ASN A 391 -42.38 18.88 0.17
CA ASN A 391 -42.23 20.31 -0.11
C ASN A 391 -40.76 20.74 -0.12
N GLU A 392 -40.47 21.91 -0.68
CA GLU A 392 -39.11 22.44 -0.82
C GLU A 392 -38.43 22.64 0.54
N ARG A 393 -39.17 23.08 1.57
CA ARG A 393 -38.64 23.27 2.93
C ARG A 393 -38.09 21.96 3.51
N GLN A 394 -38.80 20.86 3.33
CA GLN A 394 -38.37 19.52 3.76
C GLN A 394 -37.12 19.08 3.00
N HIS A 395 -37.10 19.23 1.67
CA HIS A 395 -35.93 18.90 0.85
C HIS A 395 -34.70 19.73 1.25
N TYR A 396 -34.85 21.04 1.44
CA TYR A 396 -33.78 21.92 1.94
C TYR A 396 -33.24 21.47 3.30
N THR A 397 -34.13 21.01 4.19
CA THR A 397 -33.73 20.49 5.50
C THR A 397 -32.92 19.20 5.37
N LEU A 398 -33.24 18.33 4.40
CA LEU A 398 -32.48 17.12 4.12
C LEU A 398 -31.11 17.40 3.51
N GLU A 399 -31.01 18.36 2.59
CA GLU A 399 -29.72 18.81 2.06
C GLU A 399 -28.83 19.38 3.17
N ALA A 400 -29.41 20.18 4.07
CA ALA A 400 -28.71 20.70 5.24
C ALA A 400 -28.25 19.58 6.19
N LEU A 401 -29.06 18.53 6.39
CA LEU A 401 -28.70 17.36 7.18
C LEU A 401 -27.50 16.63 6.57
N ALA A 402 -27.56 16.34 5.27
CA ALA A 402 -26.47 15.65 4.56
C ALA A 402 -25.17 16.47 4.58
N LEU A 403 -25.25 17.78 4.33
CA LEU A 403 -24.10 18.68 4.38
C LEU A 403 -23.45 18.71 5.77
N ARG A 404 -24.25 18.76 6.83
CA ARG A 404 -23.76 18.80 8.22
C ARG A 404 -23.22 17.46 8.67
N ALA A 405 -23.84 16.36 8.25
CA ALA A 405 -23.34 15.01 8.48
C ALA A 405 -21.96 14.82 7.84
N ASN A 406 -21.79 15.22 6.58
CA ASN A 406 -20.50 15.17 5.89
C ASN A 406 -19.44 16.05 6.59
N GLY A 407 -19.82 17.24 7.04
CA GLY A 407 -18.93 18.12 7.82
C GLY A 407 -18.47 17.48 9.14
N ALA A 408 -19.40 16.86 9.88
CA ALA A 408 -19.08 16.17 11.14
C ALA A 408 -18.21 14.92 10.91
N ILE A 409 -18.45 14.15 9.85
CA ILE A 409 -17.62 13.01 9.44
C ILE A 409 -16.19 13.46 9.10
N SER A 410 -16.05 14.56 8.36
CA SER A 410 -14.73 15.12 8.02
C SER A 410 -13.97 15.57 9.27
N ALA A 411 -14.63 16.27 10.19
CA ALA A 411 -13.99 16.70 11.43
C ALA A 411 -13.68 15.53 12.38
N TRP A 412 -14.44 14.44 12.30
CA TRP A 412 -14.14 13.20 13.02
C TRP A 412 -12.87 12.54 12.50
N GLU A 413 -12.69 12.50 11.18
CA GLU A 413 -11.45 12.04 10.56
C GLU A 413 -10.25 12.83 11.05
N ASP A 414 -10.35 14.17 11.06
CA ASP A 414 -9.31 15.06 11.57
C ASP A 414 -9.01 14.80 13.05
N TYR A 415 -10.05 14.63 13.87
CA TYR A 415 -9.91 14.26 15.29
C TYR A 415 -9.15 12.94 15.48
N ILE A 416 -9.46 11.91 14.68
CA ILE A 416 -8.75 10.63 14.71
C ILE A 416 -7.29 10.81 14.28
N ALA A 417 -7.03 11.60 13.24
CA ALA A 417 -5.68 11.88 12.75
C ALA A 417 -4.81 12.56 13.83
N VAL A 418 -5.36 13.52 14.56
CA VAL A 418 -4.69 14.18 15.69
C VAL A 418 -4.41 13.20 16.83
N LYS A 419 -5.39 12.38 17.20
CA LYS A 419 -5.23 11.36 18.27
C LYS A 419 -4.13 10.36 17.91
N HIS A 420 -4.09 9.93 16.64
CA HIS A 420 -3.04 9.08 16.11
C HIS A 420 -1.67 9.78 16.13
N HIS A 421 -1.60 11.05 15.72
CA HIS A 421 -0.36 11.82 15.71
C HIS A 421 0.29 11.92 17.11
N ARG A 422 -0.50 12.21 18.15
CA ARG A 422 -0.03 12.23 19.55
C ARG A 422 0.49 10.88 20.02
N ARG A 423 -0.10 9.76 19.58
CA ARG A 423 0.42 8.42 19.91
C ARG A 423 1.80 8.18 19.28
N MET A 424 2.01 8.69 18.07
CA MET A 424 3.29 8.55 17.37
C MET A 424 4.41 9.37 18.02
N GLU A 425 4.11 10.40 18.84
CA GLU A 425 5.12 11.10 19.67
C GLU A 425 5.79 10.16 20.66
N LEU A 426 5.03 9.27 21.30
CA LEU A 426 5.58 8.29 22.23
C LEU A 426 6.54 7.35 21.48
N VAL A 427 6.10 6.82 20.33
CA VAL A 427 6.93 5.95 19.47
C VAL A 427 8.21 6.65 19.05
N GLU A 428 8.11 7.88 18.54
CA GLU A 428 9.27 8.69 18.13
C GLU A 428 10.25 8.94 19.29
N SER A 429 9.74 9.29 20.48
CA SER A 429 10.58 9.50 21.67
C SER A 429 11.27 8.22 22.19
N ARG A 430 10.65 7.06 21.98
CA ARG A 430 11.18 5.75 22.37
C ARG A 430 12.25 5.29 21.39
N LEU A 431 12.00 5.46 20.09
CA LEU A 431 12.97 5.18 19.05
C LEU A 431 14.20 6.08 19.15
N ALA A 432 14.03 7.38 19.39
CA ALA A 432 15.15 8.31 19.58
C ALA A 432 16.08 7.91 20.75
N ARG A 433 15.53 7.26 21.79
CA ARG A 433 16.33 6.70 22.90
C ARG A 433 16.99 5.38 22.54
N ALA A 434 16.32 4.55 21.76
CA ALA A 434 16.81 3.23 21.34
C ALA A 434 17.90 3.31 20.25
N ALA A 435 17.82 4.34 19.40
CA ALA A 435 18.81 4.66 18.37
C ALA A 435 19.24 6.12 18.48
N PRO A 436 20.19 6.44 19.39
CA PRO A 436 20.70 7.80 19.55
C PRO A 436 21.28 8.38 18.26
N SER A 437 21.76 7.54 17.34
CA SER A 437 22.26 7.96 16.03
C SER A 437 21.19 8.64 15.15
N LEU A 438 19.90 8.39 15.44
CA LEU A 438 18.76 8.88 14.67
C LEU A 438 17.85 9.83 15.46
N ALA A 439 18.28 10.31 16.63
CA ALA A 439 17.42 11.09 17.53
C ALA A 439 16.86 12.37 16.90
N ASP A 440 17.60 13.02 15.99
CA ASP A 440 17.19 14.23 15.28
C ASP A 440 16.47 13.94 13.94
N VAL A 441 16.27 12.67 13.61
CA VAL A 441 15.59 12.25 12.38
C VAL A 441 14.09 12.11 12.68
N PRO A 442 13.18 12.66 11.85
CA PRO A 442 11.75 12.43 12.02
C PRO A 442 11.39 10.95 11.96
N LEU A 443 10.30 10.54 12.62
CA LEU A 443 9.85 9.14 12.68
C LEU A 443 9.83 8.41 11.31
N ALA A 444 9.40 9.08 10.24
CA ALA A 444 9.40 8.48 8.90
C ALA A 444 10.81 8.22 8.37
N GLY A 445 11.77 9.10 8.67
CA GLY A 445 13.17 8.88 8.37
C GLY A 445 13.76 7.77 9.24
N GLN A 446 13.42 7.70 10.52
CA GLN A 446 13.86 6.61 11.39
C GLN A 446 13.37 5.25 10.91
N ALA A 447 12.09 5.14 10.53
CA ALA A 447 11.52 3.91 9.98
C ALA A 447 12.20 3.49 8.67
N LEU A 448 12.49 4.44 7.79
CA LEU A 448 13.20 4.18 6.55
C LEU A 448 14.65 3.75 6.80
N LEU A 449 15.39 4.48 7.64
CA LEU A 449 16.78 4.20 7.98
C LEU A 449 16.94 2.89 8.76
N PHE A 450 15.93 2.47 9.54
CA PHE A 450 15.90 1.13 10.15
C PHE A 450 15.90 0.01 9.10
N LEU A 451 15.10 0.15 8.05
CA LEU A 451 15.09 -0.83 6.95
C LEU A 451 16.41 -0.78 6.21
N LEU A 452 16.91 0.42 5.94
CA LEU A 452 18.15 0.65 5.22
C LEU A 452 19.43 0.38 6.03
N GLY A 453 19.37 0.26 7.35
CA GLY A 453 20.54 -0.03 8.20
C GLY A 453 21.04 -1.48 8.07
N GLY A 454 20.19 -2.38 7.57
CA GLY A 454 20.56 -3.76 7.26
C GLY A 454 21.06 -3.97 5.83
N LYS A 455 21.57 -5.18 5.56
CA LYS A 455 21.86 -5.62 4.18
C LYS A 455 20.59 -5.97 3.39
N VAL A 456 19.48 -6.23 4.07
CA VAL A 456 18.16 -6.54 3.50
C VAL A 456 17.13 -5.63 4.17
N PRO A 457 16.21 -5.02 3.42
CA PRO A 457 16.07 -5.06 1.95
C PRO A 457 17.17 -4.28 1.20
N ASP A 458 17.32 -4.55 -0.09
CA ASP A 458 18.15 -3.73 -0.98
C ASP A 458 17.47 -2.39 -1.26
N THR A 459 16.19 -2.45 -1.62
CA THR A 459 15.39 -1.29 -2.01
C THR A 459 14.09 -1.26 -1.21
N VAL A 460 13.79 -0.12 -0.58
CA VAL A 460 12.54 0.13 0.13
C VAL A 460 11.58 0.88 -0.79
N LEU A 461 10.44 0.28 -1.09
CA LEU A 461 9.40 0.86 -1.95
C LEU A 461 8.53 1.82 -1.14
N VAL A 462 8.43 3.06 -1.64
CA VAL A 462 7.67 4.12 -0.97
C VAL A 462 6.64 4.74 -1.91
N GLY A 463 5.39 4.86 -1.41
CA GLY A 463 4.30 5.55 -2.09
C GLY A 463 4.41 7.08 -2.03
N MET A 464 5.33 7.67 -2.80
CA MET A 464 5.65 9.09 -2.77
C MET A 464 4.70 9.93 -3.65
N ARG A 465 3.43 10.07 -3.27
CA ARG A 465 2.39 10.70 -4.09
C ARG A 465 2.41 12.24 -4.15
N ARG A 466 3.38 12.90 -3.52
CA ARG A 466 3.50 14.36 -3.42
C ARG A 466 4.95 14.79 -3.59
N VAL A 467 5.20 15.86 -4.33
CA VAL A 467 6.56 16.39 -4.60
C VAL A 467 7.32 16.71 -3.32
N ALA A 468 6.69 17.39 -2.36
CA ALA A 468 7.31 17.71 -1.07
C ALA A 468 7.76 16.45 -0.31
N TYR A 469 6.97 15.38 -0.40
CA TYR A 469 7.25 14.12 0.26
C TYR A 469 8.39 13.35 -0.42
N VAL A 470 8.49 13.40 -1.75
CA VAL A 470 9.65 12.89 -2.50
C VAL A 470 10.93 13.55 -1.98
N ARG A 471 10.97 14.90 -1.98
CA ARG A 471 12.16 15.66 -1.55
C ARG A 471 12.58 15.37 -0.12
N GLN A 472 11.60 15.22 0.78
CA GLN A 472 11.87 14.90 2.17
C GLN A 472 12.54 13.52 2.30
N LEU A 473 12.03 12.49 1.63
CA LEU A 473 12.54 11.14 1.77
C LEU A 473 13.84 10.89 1.02
N THR A 474 14.02 11.48 -0.14
CA THR A 474 15.32 11.43 -0.83
C THR A 474 16.37 12.18 -0.02
N GLY A 475 16.01 13.30 0.63
CA GLY A 475 16.87 14.03 1.56
C GLY A 475 17.29 13.20 2.79
N ILE A 476 16.43 12.30 3.28
CA ILE A 476 16.75 11.42 4.42
C ILE A 476 17.95 10.50 4.12
N LEU A 477 18.21 10.15 2.85
CA LEU A 477 19.35 9.30 2.48
C LEU A 477 20.72 9.96 2.72
N ALA A 478 20.76 11.27 2.98
CA ALA A 478 21.99 11.96 3.38
C ALA A 478 22.41 11.62 4.83
N HIS A 479 21.47 11.15 5.67
CA HIS A 479 21.76 10.76 7.05
C HIS A 479 22.60 9.47 7.11
N GLU A 480 23.32 9.30 8.22
CA GLU A 480 24.04 8.05 8.47
C GLU A 480 23.05 6.91 8.71
N LEU A 481 23.42 5.71 8.25
CA LEU A 481 22.66 4.51 8.58
C LEU A 481 22.90 4.16 10.05
N PRO A 482 21.86 3.71 10.78
CA PRO A 482 22.04 3.27 12.15
C PRO A 482 22.99 2.06 12.19
N PRO A 483 23.88 1.98 13.20
CA PRO A 483 24.76 0.83 13.34
C PRO A 483 23.93 -0.45 13.57
N PRO A 484 24.41 -1.63 13.16
CA PRO A 484 23.66 -2.89 13.29
C PRO A 484 23.18 -3.19 14.72
N GLY A 485 23.92 -2.74 15.74
CA GLY A 485 23.56 -2.89 17.15
C GLY A 485 22.34 -2.08 17.61
N GLU A 486 21.93 -1.06 16.86
CA GLU A 486 20.76 -0.24 17.18
C GLU A 486 19.46 -0.78 16.55
N LEU A 487 19.55 -1.64 15.52
CA LEU A 487 18.36 -2.11 14.80
C LEU A 487 17.39 -2.92 15.69
N LEU A 488 17.88 -3.90 16.45
CA LEU A 488 17.02 -4.69 17.33
C LEU A 488 16.41 -3.82 18.46
N PRO A 489 17.18 -2.96 19.17
CA PRO A 489 16.62 -1.99 20.10
C PRO A 489 15.52 -1.11 19.50
N MET A 490 15.68 -0.63 18.26
CA MET A 490 14.63 0.15 17.58
C MET A 490 13.34 -0.65 17.39
N ALA A 491 13.46 -1.90 16.90
CA ALA A 491 12.31 -2.77 16.69
C ALA A 491 11.54 -3.00 18.00
N THR A 492 12.25 -3.41 19.06
CA THR A 492 11.65 -3.63 20.39
C THR A 492 11.03 -2.35 20.96
N ALA A 493 11.72 -1.21 20.88
CA ALA A 493 11.21 0.06 21.39
C ALA A 493 9.97 0.56 20.63
N CYS A 494 9.86 0.26 19.33
CA CYS A 494 8.67 0.57 18.54
C CYS A 494 7.46 -0.23 19.02
N GLU A 495 7.62 -1.54 19.15
CA GLU A 495 6.57 -2.47 19.58
C GLU A 495 6.07 -2.13 20.99
N ASP A 496 6.99 -1.98 21.95
CA ASP A 496 6.67 -1.57 23.33
C ASP A 496 5.90 -0.24 23.37
N ALA A 497 6.30 0.73 22.53
CA ALA A 497 5.67 2.05 22.50
C ALA A 497 4.27 2.02 21.87
N ILE A 498 4.04 1.16 20.88
CA ILE A 498 2.72 0.94 20.30
C ILE A 498 1.82 0.32 21.36
N ASP A 499 2.25 -0.76 22.01
CA ASP A 499 1.48 -1.44 23.06
C ASP A 499 1.13 -0.50 24.23
N GLU A 500 2.08 0.34 24.66
CA GLU A 500 1.85 1.34 25.69
C GLU A 500 0.82 2.39 25.26
N ALA A 501 0.94 2.92 24.03
CA ALA A 501 0.00 3.90 23.47
C ALA A 501 -1.43 3.33 23.36
N LEU A 502 -1.57 2.01 23.22
CA LEU A 502 -2.83 1.30 23.19
C LEU A 502 -3.45 1.14 24.57
N GLN A 503 -2.68 0.66 25.55
CA GLN A 503 -3.15 0.50 26.92
C GLN A 503 -3.65 1.84 27.49
N ALA A 504 -2.93 2.94 27.20
CA ALA A 504 -3.32 4.29 27.61
C ALA A 504 -4.63 4.80 26.96
N SER A 505 -5.03 4.24 25.80
CA SER A 505 -6.22 4.66 25.06
C SER A 505 -7.52 4.03 25.57
N GLY A 506 -7.47 3.09 26.53
CA GLY A 506 -8.66 2.42 27.09
C GLY A 506 -9.46 1.57 26.11
N VAL A 507 -8.94 1.37 24.89
CA VAL A 507 -9.54 0.48 23.89
C VAL A 507 -9.18 -0.93 24.31
N GLN A 508 -10.11 -1.61 24.98
CA GLN A 508 -10.06 -3.07 25.06
C GLN A 508 -10.14 -3.59 23.64
N GLY A 509 -9.17 -4.40 23.23
CA GLY A 509 -9.12 -5.01 21.90
C GLY A 509 -10.50 -5.52 21.54
N THR A 510 -11.14 -4.89 20.55
CA THR A 510 -12.37 -5.43 20.00
C THR A 510 -11.97 -6.76 19.39
N SER A 511 -12.32 -7.84 20.08
CA SER A 511 -12.28 -9.18 19.50
C SER A 511 -12.89 -9.11 18.10
N ALA A 512 -12.24 -9.78 17.16
CA ALA A 512 -12.55 -9.81 15.74
C ALA A 512 -13.92 -10.46 15.40
N GLU A 513 -14.92 -10.35 16.28
CA GLU A 513 -16.25 -10.92 16.12
C GLU A 513 -17.27 -9.79 16.06
N THR A 514 -17.61 -9.37 14.82
CA THR A 514 -18.92 -8.83 14.34
C THR A 514 -18.80 -7.99 13.06
N GLY A 515 -17.65 -7.94 12.40
CA GLY A 515 -17.54 -7.57 10.98
C GLY A 515 -17.58 -8.81 10.07
N PRO A 516 -18.13 -8.76 8.84
CA PRO A 516 -18.17 -9.92 7.97
C PRO A 516 -16.74 -10.46 7.74
N ALA A 517 -16.61 -11.76 7.94
CA ALA A 517 -15.37 -12.52 7.85
C ALA A 517 -14.60 -12.27 6.55
N SER A 518 -13.27 -12.35 6.64
CA SER A 518 -12.28 -12.35 5.56
C SER A 518 -12.07 -11.02 4.82
N PHE A 519 -11.25 -10.14 5.38
CA PHE A 519 -10.58 -9.09 4.59
C PHE A 519 -9.09 -9.05 4.95
N VAL A 520 -8.28 -9.74 4.13
CA VAL A 520 -6.83 -9.58 4.07
C VAL A 520 -6.52 -8.08 3.82
N PRO A 521 -5.60 -7.44 4.58
CA PRO A 521 -5.29 -6.02 4.40
C PRO A 521 -4.92 -5.72 2.95
N GLU A 522 -5.54 -4.69 2.38
CA GLU A 522 -5.23 -4.15 1.06
C GLU A 522 -3.71 -3.98 0.92
N VAL A 523 -3.14 -4.63 -0.11
CA VAL A 523 -1.70 -4.63 -0.42
C VAL A 523 -1.26 -3.34 -1.08
#